data_AF-A0A3R6MWT8-F1
#
_entry.id   AF-A0A3R6MWT8-F1
#
_cell.length_a   1.000
_cell.length_b   1.000
_cell.length_c   1.000
_cell.angle_alpha   90.00
_cell.angle_beta   90.00
_cell.angle_gamma   90.00
#
_symmetry.space_group_name_H-M   'P 1'
#
loop_
_entity.id
_entity.type
_entity.pdbx_description
1 polymer ?
#
loop_
_entity_poly.entity_id
_entity_poly.type
_entity_poly.pdbx_seq_one_letter_code
_entity_poly.pdbx_strand_id
1 'polypeptide(L)'
;MRNENKETNQGKKAIGESMGSRIVLALIVVAVIVTAAKVIPLVRNRVQTSQYPVIELADLQGMELESLSDGKFSFSYPAEDWEVWEQVTTDYHPLTIFYKGTADDGSTSISVAENDTVVTQLKPELLQVMLDGLKEQAPYMVIKESEMRSMEGTPVFYLEDNMSLTQEGLDMMVDTGAWTEETIEAMGGREALLSNNIASDQIQIYQLKNGKIYVYTGNYTDDAQKDMVLDTITVIAQTITSTGN
;
A
#
# COMPACT_ATOMS: atom_id res chain seq x y z
N MET A 1 21.94 -51.34 -4.76
CA MET A 1 21.64 -50.20 -5.64
C MET A 1 20.76 -49.26 -4.84
N ARG A 2 21.28 -48.06 -4.57
CA ARG A 2 20.82 -47.11 -3.56
C ARG A 2 19.88 -46.12 -4.25
N ASN A 3 18.77 -45.79 -3.59
CA ASN A 3 17.76 -44.80 -3.97
C ASN A 3 18.34 -43.60 -4.75
N GLU A 4 17.86 -43.37 -5.96
CA GLU A 4 17.96 -42.07 -6.63
C GLU A 4 16.64 -41.32 -6.45
N ASN A 5 16.74 -40.31 -5.59
CA ASN A 5 16.02 -39.05 -5.54
C ASN A 5 14.73 -38.93 -6.37
N LYS A 6 13.62 -38.92 -5.63
CA LYS A 6 12.53 -37.97 -5.89
C LYS A 6 13.15 -36.57 -5.98
N GLU A 7 13.26 -36.03 -7.20
CA GLU A 7 13.39 -34.60 -7.39
C GLU A 7 12.13 -33.93 -6.85
N THR A 8 12.26 -33.50 -5.61
CA THR A 8 11.47 -32.48 -4.93
C THR A 8 11.56 -31.15 -5.67
N ASN A 9 10.45 -30.41 -5.68
CA ASN A 9 10.36 -28.96 -5.91
C ASN A 9 10.25 -28.42 -7.35
N GLN A 10 9.57 -29.11 -8.27
CA GLN A 10 8.87 -28.42 -9.37
C GLN A 10 7.45 -28.04 -8.92
N GLY A 11 7.39 -26.92 -8.21
CA GLY A 11 6.15 -26.33 -7.71
C GLY A 11 6.40 -24.96 -7.08
N LYS A 12 7.43 -24.24 -7.53
CA LYS A 12 7.51 -22.79 -7.30
C LYS A 12 6.48 -22.18 -8.26
N LYS A 13 5.27 -21.92 -7.77
CA LYS A 13 4.23 -21.21 -8.52
C LYS A 13 4.79 -19.83 -8.87
N ALA A 14 5.15 -19.63 -10.13
CA ALA A 14 5.61 -18.34 -10.64
C ALA A 14 4.41 -17.39 -10.67
N ILE A 15 4.23 -16.60 -9.63
CA ILE A 15 3.31 -15.45 -9.70
C ILE A 15 4.13 -14.32 -10.32
N GLY A 16 3.88 -14.06 -11.59
CA GLY A 16 4.72 -13.22 -12.45
C GLY A 16 4.50 -13.42 -13.96
N GLU A 17 3.61 -14.33 -14.37
CA GLU A 17 3.35 -14.57 -15.80
C GLU A 17 2.18 -13.75 -16.37
N SER A 18 1.24 -13.26 -15.55
CA SER A 18 0.12 -12.45 -16.04
C SER A 18 0.48 -10.96 -16.13
N MET A 19 0.11 -10.34 -17.26
CA MET A 19 0.32 -8.90 -17.50
C MET A 19 -0.46 -8.03 -16.49
N GLY A 20 -1.60 -8.52 -15.99
CA GLY A 20 -2.39 -7.88 -14.94
C GLY A 20 -1.64 -7.74 -13.62
N SER A 21 -1.02 -8.82 -13.11
CA SER A 21 -0.21 -8.77 -11.89
C SER A 21 0.92 -7.76 -11.97
N ARG A 22 1.57 -7.65 -13.14
CA ARG A 22 2.66 -6.70 -13.35
C ARG A 22 2.17 -5.26 -13.27
N ILE A 23 1.00 -4.96 -13.86
CA ILE A 23 0.43 -3.61 -13.82
C ILE A 23 -0.04 -3.25 -12.40
N VAL A 24 -0.59 -4.20 -11.64
CA VAL A 24 -1.01 -3.91 -10.27
C VAL A 24 0.20 -3.67 -9.36
N LEU A 25 1.25 -4.46 -9.50
CA LEU A 25 2.54 -4.19 -8.85
C LEU A 25 3.07 -2.81 -9.25
N ALA A 26 2.92 -2.45 -10.53
CA ALA A 26 3.31 -1.15 -11.01
C ALA A 26 2.58 0.00 -10.28
N LEU A 27 1.28 -0.14 -10.11
CA LEU A 27 0.45 0.82 -9.39
C LEU A 27 0.83 0.89 -7.90
N ILE A 28 0.97 -0.25 -7.20
CA ILE A 28 1.31 -0.27 -5.77
C ILE A 28 2.58 0.55 -5.49
N VAL A 29 3.63 0.36 -6.27
CA VAL A 29 4.90 1.07 -6.06
C VAL A 29 4.75 2.56 -6.36
N VAL A 30 4.03 2.94 -7.42
CA VAL A 30 3.75 4.35 -7.75
C VAL A 30 2.99 5.04 -6.62
N ALA A 31 1.90 4.45 -6.11
CA ALA A 31 1.13 5.03 -5.00
C ALA A 31 2.00 5.24 -3.76
N VAL A 32 2.84 4.27 -3.40
CA VAL A 32 3.70 4.39 -2.22
C VAL A 32 4.76 5.48 -2.38
N ILE A 33 5.39 5.63 -3.54
CA ILE A 33 6.40 6.68 -3.76
C ILE A 33 5.79 8.07 -3.67
N VAL A 34 4.65 8.27 -4.34
CA VAL A 34 3.92 9.55 -4.33
C VAL A 34 3.54 9.94 -2.90
N THR A 35 3.07 8.97 -2.11
CA THR A 35 2.53 9.21 -0.78
C THR A 35 3.60 9.29 0.30
N ALA A 36 4.78 8.71 0.07
CA ALA A 36 5.96 8.80 0.93
C ALA A 36 6.83 10.06 0.66
N ALA A 37 6.78 10.63 -0.55
CA ALA A 37 7.62 11.77 -0.93
C ALA A 37 7.13 13.13 -0.38
N LYS A 38 7.65 13.53 0.79
CA LYS A 38 7.85 14.92 1.28
C LYS A 38 6.84 16.02 0.86
N VAL A 39 5.60 15.98 1.33
CA VAL A 39 4.64 17.10 1.16
C VAL A 39 4.36 17.90 2.43
N ILE A 40 4.96 17.57 3.58
CA ILE A 40 4.45 18.07 4.86
C ILE A 40 5.44 19.01 5.59
N PRO A 41 5.14 20.33 5.69
CA PRO A 41 5.90 21.26 6.52
C PRO A 41 5.68 21.01 8.02
N LEU A 42 6.72 21.22 8.83
CA LEU A 42 6.66 21.15 10.30
C LEU A 42 5.68 22.21 10.85
N VAL A 43 4.56 21.78 11.41
CA VAL A 43 3.64 22.64 12.19
C VAL A 43 3.49 22.08 13.61
N ARG A 44 3.99 22.81 14.61
CA ARG A 44 3.69 22.57 16.04
C ARG A 44 2.36 23.22 16.36
N ASN A 45 1.36 22.51 16.90
CA ASN A 45 0.25 23.11 17.68
C ASN A 45 -0.67 22.07 18.37
N ARG A 46 -1.40 22.52 19.40
CA ARG A 46 -2.20 21.76 20.40
C ARG A 46 -3.40 20.95 19.85
N VAL A 47 -3.83 20.00 20.70
CA VAL A 47 -4.73 18.84 20.50
C VAL A 47 -6.24 19.18 20.54
N GLN A 48 -7.02 18.59 19.62
CA GLN A 48 -8.46 18.31 19.73
C GLN A 48 -8.73 16.96 19.05
N THR A 49 -9.30 15.99 19.77
CA THR A 49 -9.33 14.57 19.37
C THR A 49 -10.73 13.96 19.20
N SER A 50 -11.85 14.70 19.32
CA SER A 50 -13.19 14.06 19.40
C SER A 50 -14.26 14.51 18.39
N GLN A 51 -13.92 14.88 17.17
CA GLN A 51 -14.91 15.40 16.20
C GLN A 51 -14.97 14.67 14.85
N TYR A 52 -14.11 13.68 14.59
CA TYR A 52 -14.03 13.05 13.27
C TYR A 52 -14.82 11.73 13.21
N PRO A 53 -15.40 11.38 12.04
CA PRO A 53 -16.00 10.07 11.81
C PRO A 53 -15.03 8.94 12.19
N VAL A 54 -15.55 7.91 12.85
CA VAL A 54 -14.75 6.79 13.36
C VAL A 54 -14.61 5.73 12.26
N ILE A 55 -13.38 5.25 12.06
CA ILE A 55 -13.12 3.99 11.35
C ILE A 55 -13.25 2.89 12.40
N GLU A 56 -14.23 2.01 12.20
CA GLU A 56 -14.47 0.87 13.09
C GLU A 56 -13.27 -0.09 13.04
N LEU A 57 -12.95 -0.67 14.20
CA LEU A 57 -11.82 -1.57 14.34
C LEU A 57 -12.27 -3.02 14.13
N ALA A 58 -11.51 -3.78 13.34
CA ALA A 58 -11.70 -5.22 13.23
C ALA A 58 -11.55 -5.92 14.59
N ASP A 59 -12.40 -6.92 14.85
CA ASP A 59 -12.28 -7.79 16.01
C ASP A 59 -11.21 -8.85 15.75
N LEU A 60 -10.09 -8.77 16.47
CA LEU A 60 -8.97 -9.68 16.30
C LEU A 60 -9.21 -11.07 16.94
N GLN A 61 -10.27 -11.24 17.72
CA GLN A 61 -10.50 -12.49 18.44
C GLN A 61 -10.79 -13.66 17.49
N GLY A 62 -9.97 -14.70 17.59
CA GLY A 62 -10.14 -15.93 16.81
C GLY A 62 -9.58 -15.86 15.39
N MET A 63 -8.97 -14.74 14.99
CA MET A 63 -8.26 -14.63 13.71
C MET A 63 -6.92 -15.40 13.76
N GLU A 64 -6.62 -16.12 12.68
CA GLU A 64 -5.28 -16.66 12.44
C GLU A 64 -4.41 -15.57 11.83
N LEU A 65 -3.48 -15.03 12.63
CA LEU A 65 -2.62 -13.92 12.21
C LEU A 65 -1.19 -14.40 11.91
N GLU A 66 -0.65 -13.96 10.78
CA GLU A 66 0.77 -14.06 10.45
C GLU A 66 1.44 -12.69 10.51
N SER A 67 2.76 -12.66 10.74
CA SER A 67 3.53 -11.43 10.85
C SER A 67 4.42 -11.19 9.63
N LEU A 68 4.43 -9.94 9.15
CA LEU A 68 5.34 -9.45 8.13
C LEU A 68 6.22 -8.33 8.70
N SER A 69 7.52 -8.32 8.36
CA SER A 69 8.47 -7.29 8.78
C SER A 69 9.54 -7.01 7.74
N ASP A 70 9.99 -5.76 7.65
CA ASP A 70 11.14 -5.32 6.85
C ASP A 70 12.36 -4.94 7.72
N GLY A 71 12.28 -5.21 9.03
CA GLY A 71 13.29 -4.83 10.02
C GLY A 71 13.19 -3.39 10.54
N LYS A 72 12.41 -2.49 9.92
CA LYS A 72 12.08 -1.13 10.43
C LYS A 72 10.75 -1.10 11.18
N PHE A 73 9.79 -1.85 10.69
CA PHE A 73 8.52 -2.10 11.37
C PHE A 73 8.02 -3.51 11.05
N SER A 74 6.97 -3.90 11.76
CA SER A 74 6.23 -5.14 11.52
C SER A 74 4.75 -4.92 11.75
N PHE A 75 3.93 -5.74 11.11
CA PHE A 75 2.50 -5.84 11.38
C PHE A 75 2.03 -7.28 11.25
N SER A 76 0.80 -7.53 11.66
CA SER A 76 0.13 -8.81 11.44
C SER A 76 -1.02 -8.69 10.45
N TYR A 77 -1.31 -9.76 9.73
CA TYR A 77 -2.41 -9.85 8.76
C TYR A 77 -3.18 -11.18 8.90
N PRO A 78 -4.47 -11.22 8.51
CA PRO A 78 -5.27 -12.44 8.58
C PRO A 78 -4.84 -13.44 7.50
N ALA A 79 -4.13 -14.49 7.93
CA ALA A 79 -3.49 -15.46 7.06
C ALA A 79 -4.47 -16.44 6.41
N GLU A 80 -5.73 -16.47 6.85
CA GLU A 80 -6.79 -17.24 6.19
C GLU A 80 -7.01 -16.74 4.76
N ASP A 81 -7.15 -15.43 4.59
CA ASP A 81 -7.55 -14.78 3.33
C ASP A 81 -6.40 -14.11 2.58
N TRP A 82 -5.30 -13.81 3.27
CA TRP A 82 -4.19 -13.02 2.72
C TRP A 82 -2.89 -13.80 2.73
N GLU A 83 -2.00 -13.46 1.80
CA GLU A 83 -0.69 -14.06 1.68
C GLU A 83 0.38 -13.04 1.27
N VAL A 84 1.64 -13.39 1.54
CA VAL A 84 2.81 -12.63 1.11
C VAL A 84 3.45 -13.32 -0.10
N TRP A 85 3.80 -12.54 -1.11
CA TRP A 85 4.53 -13.05 -2.27
C TRP A 85 6.03 -12.77 -2.13
N GLU A 86 6.81 -13.82 -1.88
CA GLU A 86 8.27 -13.72 -1.65
C GLU A 86 9.02 -12.91 -2.73
N GLN A 87 8.54 -12.94 -3.97
CA GLN A 87 9.19 -12.27 -5.12
C GLN A 87 8.95 -10.76 -5.17
N VAL A 88 7.95 -10.25 -4.45
CA VAL A 88 7.63 -8.81 -4.37
C VAL A 88 8.37 -8.14 -3.20
N THR A 89 8.66 -8.91 -2.15
CA THR A 89 9.15 -8.39 -0.86
C THR A 89 10.67 -8.29 -0.73
N THR A 90 11.47 -8.77 -1.69
CA THR A 90 12.93 -8.86 -1.50
C THR A 90 13.69 -7.58 -1.83
N ASP A 91 13.13 -6.67 -2.65
CA ASP A 91 13.84 -5.45 -3.07
C ASP A 91 12.97 -4.17 -3.11
N TYR A 92 11.65 -4.28 -2.89
CA TYR A 92 10.72 -3.14 -2.95
C TYR A 92 10.10 -2.85 -1.59
N HIS A 93 10.32 -1.63 -1.08
CA HIS A 93 9.43 -1.00 -0.12
C HIS A 93 8.22 -0.52 -0.91
N PRO A 94 6.99 -1.00 -0.65
CA PRO A 94 6.41 -1.33 0.67
C PRO A 94 6.24 -2.82 1.04
N LEU A 95 6.08 -3.09 2.35
CA LEU A 95 5.58 -4.39 2.83
C LEU A 95 4.16 -4.62 2.31
N THR A 96 3.94 -5.69 1.55
CA THR A 96 2.70 -5.90 0.80
C THR A 96 2.13 -7.30 1.03
N ILE A 97 0.82 -7.38 1.22
CA ILE A 97 0.03 -8.62 1.24
C ILE A 97 -0.98 -8.60 0.07
N PHE A 98 -1.33 -9.79 -0.41
CA PHE A 98 -2.25 -9.99 -1.52
C PHE A 98 -3.43 -10.85 -1.08
N TYR A 99 -4.62 -10.51 -1.57
CA TYR A 99 -5.81 -11.31 -1.30
C TYR A 99 -5.75 -12.60 -2.12
N LYS A 100 -5.95 -13.74 -1.46
CA LYS A 100 -5.86 -15.07 -2.10
C LYS A 100 -6.89 -15.26 -3.20
N GLY A 101 -8.08 -14.66 -3.06
CA GLY A 101 -9.15 -14.76 -4.06
C GLY A 101 -8.80 -14.08 -5.39
N THR A 102 -7.81 -13.19 -5.40
CA THR A 102 -7.30 -12.51 -6.60
C THR A 102 -5.82 -12.81 -6.82
N ALA A 103 -5.29 -13.89 -6.25
CA ALA A 103 -3.84 -14.10 -6.22
C ALA A 103 -3.21 -14.32 -7.61
N ASP A 104 -4.01 -14.70 -8.62
CA ASP A 104 -3.48 -14.94 -9.96
C ASP A 104 -3.28 -13.63 -10.77
N ASP A 105 -3.90 -12.51 -10.36
CA ASP A 105 -3.74 -11.19 -10.99
C ASP A 105 -3.30 -10.07 -10.03
N GLY A 106 -3.25 -10.33 -8.72
CA GLY A 106 -2.76 -9.39 -7.70
C GLY A 106 -3.60 -8.13 -7.52
N SER A 107 -4.80 -8.09 -8.12
CA SER A 107 -5.67 -6.91 -8.22
C SER A 107 -6.13 -6.35 -6.88
N THR A 108 -6.20 -7.19 -5.85
CA THR A 108 -6.52 -6.77 -4.48
C THR A 108 -5.31 -6.99 -3.59
N SER A 109 -4.80 -5.90 -3.01
CA SER A 109 -3.57 -5.89 -2.22
C SER A 109 -3.60 -4.81 -1.16
N ILE A 110 -2.82 -4.99 -0.09
CA ILE A 110 -2.57 -3.95 0.90
C ILE A 110 -1.08 -3.80 1.06
N SER A 111 -0.61 -2.57 0.90
CA SER A 111 0.77 -2.19 1.11
C SER A 111 0.91 -1.19 2.24
N VAL A 112 1.96 -1.34 3.04
CA VAL A 112 2.27 -0.44 4.15
C VAL A 112 3.65 0.17 3.98
N ALA A 113 3.72 1.48 4.11
CA ALA A 113 4.97 2.23 4.09
C ALA A 113 5.08 3.16 5.29
N GLU A 114 6.30 3.37 5.76
CA GLU A 114 6.62 4.47 6.68
C GLU A 114 6.93 5.72 5.85
N ASN A 115 6.36 6.86 6.25
CA ASN A 115 6.66 8.17 5.71
C ASN A 115 7.56 8.94 6.70
N ASP A 116 8.69 9.44 6.19
CA ASP A 116 9.73 10.13 6.96
C ASP A 116 9.35 11.54 7.45
N THR A 117 8.15 11.99 7.13
CA THR A 117 7.60 13.27 7.59
C THR A 117 7.54 13.30 9.12
N VAL A 118 8.14 14.35 9.69
CA VAL A 118 8.06 14.61 11.13
C VAL A 118 6.89 15.53 11.43
N VAL A 119 5.80 14.96 11.96
CA VAL A 119 4.66 15.71 12.50
C VAL A 119 4.33 15.27 13.92
N THR A 120 3.69 16.17 14.66
CA THR A 120 3.20 15.88 16.01
C THR A 120 1.73 15.52 16.05
N GLN A 121 0.99 15.81 14.97
CA GLN A 121 -0.43 15.50 14.82
C GLN A 121 -0.85 15.63 13.34
N LEU A 122 -1.81 14.81 12.92
CA LEU A 122 -2.52 14.97 11.65
C LEU A 122 -3.70 15.94 11.82
N LYS A 123 -3.84 16.90 10.89
CA LYS A 123 -4.81 18.00 10.95
C LYS A 123 -5.40 18.33 9.58
N PRO A 124 -6.59 18.96 9.51
CA PRO A 124 -7.22 19.33 8.24
C PRO A 124 -6.33 20.20 7.34
N GLU A 125 -5.58 21.15 7.91
CA GLU A 125 -4.70 22.02 7.11
C GLU A 125 -3.59 21.22 6.46
N LEU A 126 -3.12 20.19 7.15
CA LEU A 126 -2.08 19.31 6.64
C LEU A 126 -2.60 18.36 5.58
N LEU A 127 -3.83 17.86 5.73
CA LEU A 127 -4.53 17.12 4.68
C LEU A 127 -4.62 17.97 3.41
N GLN A 128 -5.00 19.24 3.51
CA GLN A 128 -5.09 20.11 2.34
C GLN A 128 -3.74 20.31 1.63
N VAL A 129 -2.67 20.55 2.41
CA VAL A 129 -1.31 20.66 1.85
C VAL A 129 -0.90 19.38 1.13
N MET A 130 -1.20 18.21 1.72
CA MET A 130 -0.95 16.92 1.08
C MET A 130 -1.73 16.77 -0.24
N LEU A 131 -3.02 17.09 -0.25
CA LEU A 131 -3.86 17.02 -1.46
C LEU A 131 -3.36 17.95 -2.57
N ASP A 132 -2.88 19.14 -2.21
CA ASP A 132 -2.34 20.09 -3.20
C ASP A 132 -1.01 19.57 -3.79
N GLY A 133 -0.13 18.98 -2.97
CA GLY A 133 1.09 18.36 -3.48
C GLY A 133 0.82 17.10 -4.29
N LEU A 134 -0.18 16.28 -3.94
CA LEU A 134 -0.59 15.12 -4.74
C LEU A 134 -1.07 15.55 -6.13
N LYS A 135 -1.83 16.64 -6.25
CA LYS A 135 -2.26 17.18 -7.56
C LYS A 135 -1.08 17.63 -8.43
N GLU A 136 -0.03 18.18 -7.82
CA GLU A 136 1.16 18.65 -8.53
C GLU A 136 2.08 17.50 -8.93
N GLN A 137 2.27 16.52 -8.04
CA GLN A 137 3.28 15.47 -8.18
C GLN A 137 2.73 14.17 -8.77
N ALA A 138 1.43 13.92 -8.65
CA ALA A 138 0.75 12.74 -9.15
C ALA A 138 -0.55 13.11 -9.89
N PRO A 139 -0.45 13.81 -11.04
CA PRO A 139 -1.63 14.20 -11.83
C PRO A 139 -2.45 13.01 -12.35
N TYR A 140 -1.91 11.79 -12.30
CA TYR A 140 -2.54 10.53 -12.67
C TYR A 140 -3.32 9.86 -11.51
N MET A 141 -3.27 10.44 -10.30
CA MET A 141 -4.09 10.06 -9.16
C MET A 141 -5.31 10.98 -9.09
N VAL A 142 -6.50 10.39 -9.20
CA VAL A 142 -7.76 11.11 -9.11
C VAL A 142 -8.38 10.88 -7.73
N ILE A 143 -8.22 11.86 -6.84
CA ILE A 143 -8.87 11.83 -5.52
C ILE A 143 -10.39 11.91 -5.69
N LYS A 144 -11.09 10.87 -5.25
CA LYS A 144 -12.56 10.79 -5.22
C LYS A 144 -13.12 11.35 -3.92
N GLU A 145 -12.54 10.94 -2.81
CA GLU A 145 -12.94 11.33 -1.46
C GLU A 145 -11.69 11.63 -0.63
N SER A 146 -11.76 12.64 0.23
CA SER A 146 -10.73 12.89 1.23
C SER A 146 -11.31 13.58 2.45
N GLU A 147 -11.00 13.06 3.63
CA GLU A 147 -11.43 13.66 4.89
C GLU A 147 -10.54 13.28 6.07
N MET A 148 -10.75 13.99 7.17
CA MET A 148 -10.23 13.57 8.47
C MET A 148 -11.15 12.51 9.07
N ARG A 149 -10.59 11.38 9.50
CA ARG A 149 -11.29 10.38 10.31
C ARG A 149 -10.58 10.17 11.64
N SER A 150 -11.14 9.31 12.50
CA SER A 150 -10.48 8.82 13.70
C SER A 150 -10.32 7.31 13.68
N MET A 151 -9.12 6.84 14.03
CA MET A 151 -8.81 5.43 14.22
C MET A 151 -7.97 5.28 15.48
N GLU A 152 -8.30 4.30 16.33
CA GLU A 152 -7.69 4.12 17.67
C GLU A 152 -7.74 5.41 18.53
N GLY A 153 -8.79 6.23 18.37
CA GLY A 153 -8.94 7.52 19.07
C GLY A 153 -7.99 8.63 18.63
N THR A 154 -7.26 8.43 17.53
CA THR A 154 -6.33 9.41 16.95
C THR A 154 -6.83 9.91 15.60
N PRO A 155 -6.55 11.16 15.20
CA PRO A 155 -6.88 11.63 13.85
C PRO A 155 -6.04 10.92 12.78
N VAL A 156 -6.70 10.56 11.67
CA VAL A 156 -6.08 9.98 10.47
C VAL A 156 -6.53 10.73 9.23
N PHE A 157 -5.73 10.69 8.16
CA PHE A 157 -6.21 11.07 6.83
C PHE A 157 -6.81 9.85 6.17
N TYR A 158 -8.01 9.99 5.62
CA TYR A 158 -8.67 8.99 4.82
C TYR A 158 -8.84 9.54 3.41
N LEU A 159 -8.30 8.83 2.43
CA LEU A 159 -8.43 9.16 1.01
C LEU A 159 -9.01 7.94 0.28
N GLU A 160 -9.90 8.22 -0.65
CA GLU A 160 -10.24 7.29 -1.73
C GLU A 160 -9.82 7.92 -3.04
N ASP A 161 -9.14 7.15 -3.85
CA ASP A 161 -8.65 7.61 -5.14
C ASP A 161 -8.77 6.51 -6.19
N ASN A 162 -8.67 6.95 -7.44
CA ASN A 162 -8.44 6.07 -8.56
C ASN A 162 -7.06 6.39 -9.12
N MET A 163 -6.26 5.36 -9.33
CA MET A 163 -4.93 5.51 -9.90
C MET A 163 -4.81 4.69 -11.18
N SER A 164 -4.24 5.32 -12.20
CA SER A 164 -3.95 4.71 -13.49
C SER A 164 -2.48 4.86 -13.81
N LEU A 165 -1.93 3.90 -14.56
CA LEU A 165 -0.56 3.97 -15.00
C LEU A 165 -0.47 4.87 -16.23
N THR A 166 0.25 5.98 -16.12
CA THR A 166 0.47 6.92 -17.24
C THR A 166 1.92 6.91 -17.68
N GLN A 167 2.20 7.45 -18.87
CA GLN A 167 3.57 7.63 -19.36
C GLN A 167 4.39 8.48 -18.38
N GLU A 168 3.79 9.56 -17.86
CA GLU A 168 4.40 10.43 -16.85
C GLU A 168 4.67 9.68 -15.54
N GLY A 169 3.75 8.81 -15.11
CA GLY A 169 3.96 7.94 -13.95
C GLY A 169 5.14 6.99 -14.15
N LEU A 170 5.23 6.34 -15.32
CA LEU A 170 6.36 5.48 -15.67
C LEU A 170 7.69 6.23 -15.72
N ASP A 171 7.70 7.44 -16.28
CA ASP A 171 8.90 8.28 -16.34
C ASP A 171 9.36 8.68 -14.94
N MET A 172 8.43 9.07 -14.07
CA MET A 172 8.72 9.34 -12.66
C MET A 172 9.32 8.12 -11.95
N MET A 173 8.84 6.91 -12.23
CA MET A 173 9.40 5.67 -11.65
C MET A 173 10.86 5.46 -12.04
N VAL A 174 11.22 5.77 -13.28
CA VAL A 174 12.60 5.69 -13.75
C VAL A 174 13.45 6.81 -13.16
N ASP A 175 12.94 8.04 -13.15
CA ASP A 175 13.65 9.23 -12.66
C ASP A 175 13.95 9.16 -11.15
N THR A 176 13.03 8.60 -10.38
CA THR A 176 13.21 8.38 -8.93
C THR A 176 14.12 7.19 -8.62
N GLY A 177 14.51 6.43 -9.64
CA GLY A 177 15.30 5.20 -9.51
C GLY A 177 14.51 4.05 -8.89
N ALA A 178 13.19 4.18 -8.79
CA ALA A 178 12.34 3.11 -8.31
C ALA A 178 12.37 1.92 -9.28
N TRP A 179 12.33 2.19 -10.59
CA TRP A 179 12.51 1.20 -11.65
C TRP A 179 13.64 1.55 -12.60
N THR A 180 14.13 0.53 -13.29
CA THR A 180 14.97 0.69 -14.47
C THR A 180 14.15 0.45 -15.74
N GLU A 181 14.62 0.95 -16.89
CA GLU A 181 14.01 0.59 -18.18
C GLU A 181 14.04 -0.93 -18.41
N GLU A 182 15.06 -1.64 -17.92
CA GLU A 182 15.12 -3.10 -17.97
C GLU A 182 13.98 -3.76 -17.18
N THR A 183 13.64 -3.20 -16.01
CA THR A 183 12.49 -3.63 -15.21
C THR A 183 11.19 -3.44 -15.99
N ILE A 184 11.01 -2.29 -16.64
CA ILE A 184 9.81 -2.00 -17.44
C ILE A 184 9.70 -2.95 -18.63
N GLU A 185 10.79 -3.19 -19.35
CA GLU A 185 10.83 -4.16 -20.46
C GLU A 185 10.52 -5.58 -20.00
N ALA A 186 11.08 -6.01 -18.85
CA ALA A 186 10.76 -7.31 -18.26
C ALA A 186 9.27 -7.44 -17.90
N MET A 187 8.59 -6.33 -17.59
CA MET A 187 7.15 -6.27 -17.33
C MET A 187 6.28 -6.29 -18.59
N GLY A 188 6.89 -6.29 -19.78
CA GLY A 188 6.19 -6.29 -21.08
C GLY A 188 6.35 -4.99 -21.87
N GLY A 189 7.13 -4.03 -21.36
CA GLY A 189 7.40 -2.76 -22.00
C GLY A 189 6.33 -1.70 -21.74
N ARG A 190 6.70 -0.45 -21.97
CA ARG A 190 5.84 0.74 -21.72
C ARG A 190 4.52 0.66 -22.49
N GLU A 191 4.56 0.22 -23.75
CA GLU A 191 3.37 0.10 -24.59
C GLU A 191 2.34 -0.89 -24.01
N ALA A 192 2.79 -2.06 -23.54
CA ALA A 192 1.90 -3.03 -22.92
C ALA A 192 1.33 -2.50 -21.60
N LEU A 193 2.16 -1.90 -20.76
CA LEU A 193 1.70 -1.35 -19.47
C LEU A 193 0.65 -0.23 -19.65
N LEU A 194 0.84 0.66 -20.63
CA LEU A 194 -0.08 1.77 -20.90
C LEU A 194 -1.34 1.34 -21.65
N SER A 195 -1.24 0.41 -22.60
CA SER A 195 -2.39 -0.01 -23.42
C SER A 195 -3.42 -0.80 -22.63
N ASN A 196 -3.01 -1.48 -21.56
CA ASN A 196 -3.94 -2.19 -20.68
C ASN A 196 -4.63 -1.27 -19.66
N ASN A 197 -4.11 -0.05 -19.44
CA ASN A 197 -4.67 1.04 -18.63
C ASN A 197 -5.55 0.57 -17.45
N ILE A 198 -5.01 -0.34 -16.65
CA ILE A 198 -5.75 -0.85 -15.49
C ILE A 198 -5.76 0.28 -14.47
N ALA A 199 -6.93 0.87 -14.27
CA ALA A 199 -7.15 1.81 -13.20
C ALA A 199 -7.57 1.00 -11.97
N SER A 200 -6.91 1.22 -10.83
CA SER A 200 -7.28 0.61 -9.56
C SER A 200 -7.93 1.65 -8.68
N ASP A 201 -9.00 1.26 -8.00
CA ASP A 201 -9.49 2.03 -6.87
C ASP A 201 -8.62 1.73 -5.65
N GLN A 202 -8.40 2.76 -4.85
CA GLN A 202 -7.54 2.70 -3.68
C GLN A 202 -8.22 3.35 -2.48
N ILE A 203 -7.97 2.77 -1.30
CA ILE A 203 -8.10 3.44 -0.02
C ILE A 203 -6.69 3.75 0.48
N GLN A 204 -6.46 4.97 0.91
CA GLN A 204 -5.25 5.35 1.62
C GLN A 204 -5.56 5.90 3.00
N ILE A 205 -4.93 5.32 4.02
CA ILE A 205 -5.02 5.79 5.40
C ILE A 205 -3.64 6.22 5.88
N TYR A 206 -3.54 7.47 6.33
CA TYR A 206 -2.33 7.99 6.96
C TYR A 206 -2.56 8.08 8.46
N GLN A 207 -1.75 7.36 9.22
CA GLN A 207 -1.83 7.33 10.68
C GLN A 207 -0.51 7.72 11.32
N LEU A 208 -0.54 8.66 12.26
CA LEU A 208 0.61 8.99 13.09
C LEU A 208 0.68 8.01 14.28
N LYS A 209 1.67 7.12 14.30
CA LYS A 209 1.92 6.17 15.40
C LYS A 209 3.40 6.22 15.75
N ASN A 210 3.71 6.34 17.04
CA ASN A 210 5.10 6.43 17.55
C ASN A 210 5.95 7.55 16.90
N GLY A 211 5.32 8.68 16.54
CA GLY A 211 6.02 9.81 15.92
C GLY A 211 6.37 9.63 14.44
N LYS A 212 5.91 8.54 13.82
CA LYS A 212 6.06 8.22 12.40
C LYS A 212 4.68 8.15 11.75
N ILE A 213 4.59 8.58 10.49
CA ILE A 213 3.37 8.38 9.70
C ILE A 213 3.49 7.02 9.02
N TYR A 214 2.51 6.15 9.24
CA TYR A 214 2.32 4.95 8.44
C TYR A 214 1.24 5.23 7.40
N VAL A 215 1.52 4.83 6.17
CA VAL A 215 0.60 4.92 5.03
C VAL A 215 0.16 3.51 4.71
N TYR A 216 -1.14 3.26 4.82
CA TYR A 216 -1.77 2.01 4.43
C TYR A 216 -2.49 2.25 3.11
N THR A 217 -2.07 1.58 2.05
CA THR A 217 -2.69 1.67 0.72
C THR A 217 -3.31 0.34 0.38
N GLY A 218 -4.64 0.30 0.30
CA GLY A 218 -5.41 -0.86 -0.10
C GLY A 218 -5.94 -0.70 -1.52
N ASN A 219 -5.54 -1.59 -2.43
CA ASN A 219 -6.02 -1.65 -3.80
C ASN A 219 -7.18 -2.64 -3.90
N TYR A 220 -8.20 -2.29 -4.69
CA TYR A 220 -9.33 -3.15 -5.01
C TYR A 220 -9.90 -2.83 -6.39
N THR A 221 -10.64 -3.79 -6.93
CA THR A 221 -11.25 -3.67 -8.28
C THR A 221 -12.77 -3.79 -8.27
N ASP A 222 -13.35 -4.17 -7.14
CA ASP A 222 -14.81 -4.24 -6.92
C ASP A 222 -15.15 -3.57 -5.58
N ASP A 223 -16.22 -2.77 -5.56
CA ASP A 223 -16.74 -2.12 -4.35
C ASP A 223 -17.04 -3.13 -3.23
N ALA A 224 -17.39 -4.37 -3.59
CA ALA A 224 -17.58 -5.45 -2.61
C ALA A 224 -16.31 -5.83 -1.83
N GLN A 225 -15.12 -5.54 -2.38
CA GLN A 225 -13.83 -5.79 -1.72
C GLN A 225 -13.41 -4.64 -0.81
N LYS A 226 -14.01 -3.44 -0.97
CA LYS A 226 -13.63 -2.23 -0.25
C LYS A 226 -13.69 -2.42 1.27
N ASP A 227 -14.78 -3.00 1.77
CA ASP A 227 -14.97 -3.22 3.20
C ASP A 227 -13.94 -4.23 3.74
N MET A 228 -13.68 -5.32 3.01
CA MET A 228 -12.66 -6.31 3.35
C MET A 228 -11.26 -5.70 3.42
N VAL A 229 -10.92 -4.85 2.44
CA VAL A 229 -9.64 -4.13 2.42
C VAL A 229 -9.54 -3.19 3.61
N LEU A 230 -10.59 -2.41 3.90
CA LEU A 230 -10.61 -1.50 5.04
C LEU A 230 -10.49 -2.24 6.36
N ASP A 231 -11.25 -3.33 6.56
CA ASP A 231 -11.18 -4.17 7.76
C ASP A 231 -9.76 -4.71 7.95
N THR A 232 -9.14 -5.21 6.88
CA THR A 232 -7.77 -5.73 6.94
C THR A 232 -6.75 -4.63 7.23
N ILE A 233 -6.91 -3.42 6.67
CA ILE A 233 -6.09 -2.25 7.05
C ILE A 233 -6.21 -1.99 8.55
N THR A 234 -7.41 -2.10 9.14
CA THR A 234 -7.55 -1.88 10.59
C THR A 234 -6.87 -2.97 11.41
N VAL A 235 -6.85 -4.23 10.97
CA VAL A 235 -6.05 -5.30 11.61
C VAL A 235 -4.56 -4.95 11.60
N ILE A 236 -4.06 -4.52 10.44
CA ILE A 236 -2.66 -4.12 10.26
C ILE A 236 -2.33 -2.92 11.14
N ALA A 237 -3.16 -1.88 11.12
CA ALA A 237 -2.96 -0.67 11.92
C ALA A 237 -2.97 -0.95 13.42
N GLN A 238 -3.85 -1.84 13.91
CA GLN A 238 -3.90 -2.25 15.32
C GLN A 238 -2.63 -3.00 15.75
N THR A 239 -2.03 -3.78 14.84
CA THR A 239 -0.89 -4.68 15.14
C THR A 239 0.47 -4.11 14.73
N ILE A 240 0.51 -2.93 14.11
CA ILE A 240 1.77 -2.34 13.65
C ILE A 240 2.66 -1.94 14.83
N THR A 241 3.93 -2.32 14.73
CA THR A 241 4.97 -2.01 15.70
C THR A 241 6.21 -1.50 14.99
N SER A 242 6.73 -0.35 15.43
CA SER A 242 8.07 0.09 15.06
C SER A 242 9.10 -0.82 15.75
N THR A 243 10.10 -1.29 15.01
CA THR A 243 11.22 -2.06 15.57
C THR A 243 12.40 -1.15 15.97
N GLY A 244 12.30 0.16 15.74
CA GLY A 244 13.33 1.15 16.07
C GLY A 244 12.99 2.04 17.28
N ASN A 245 13.86 2.03 18.28
CA ASN A 245 14.01 3.07 19.32
C ASN A 245 15.10 4.08 18.92
#